data_AF-D9Y1G9-F1
#
_entry.id   AF-D9Y1G9-F1
#
_cell.length_a   1.000
_cell.length_b   1.000
_cell.length_c   1.000
_cell.angle_alpha   90.00
_cell.angle_beta   90.00
_cell.angle_gamma   90.00
#
_symmetry.space_group_name_H-M   'P 1'
#
loop_
_entity.id
_entity.type
_entity.pdbx_description
1 polymer ?
#
loop_
_entity_poly.entity_id
_entity_poly.type
_entity_poly.pdbx_seq_one_letter_code
_entity_poly.pdbx_strand_id
1 'polypeptide(L)'
;MPPGGDRVLRALLDARLSFLVSGGTGSGKTTLLSALLGLAGPDERIVLAEDSAELRPDHPHVVRLETRPANQEGAGLVTLEDLVRQALRMRPDRLVVGEVRGPEVVHLLAALNTGHEGE
;
A
#
# COMPACT_ATOMS: atom_id res chain seq x y z
N MET A 1 -13.06 -16.81 -4.97
CA MET A 1 -13.39 -16.49 -3.57
C MET A 1 -14.35 -17.54 -3.05
N PRO A 2 -14.11 -18.16 -1.88
CA PRO A 2 -15.08 -19.05 -1.27
C PRO A 2 -16.37 -18.28 -0.91
N PRO A 3 -17.52 -18.97 -0.78
CA PRO A 3 -18.77 -18.34 -0.37
C PRO A 3 -18.61 -17.55 0.93
N GLY A 4 -19.05 -16.29 0.95
CA GLY A 4 -18.96 -15.40 2.12
C GLY A 4 -17.62 -14.67 2.30
N GLY A 5 -16.60 -14.97 1.48
CA GLY A 5 -15.32 -14.26 1.56
C GLY A 5 -15.44 -12.75 1.30
N ASP A 6 -16.40 -12.34 0.46
CA ASP A 6 -16.71 -10.94 0.16
C ASP A 6 -17.17 -10.17 1.41
N ARG A 7 -17.97 -10.79 2.28
CA ARG A 7 -18.41 -10.18 3.53
C ARG A 7 -17.25 -9.97 4.50
N VAL A 8 -16.34 -10.94 4.58
CA VAL A 8 -15.14 -10.84 5.43
C VAL A 8 -14.26 -9.70 4.93
N LEU A 9 -13.99 -9.62 3.63
CA LEU A 9 -13.17 -8.54 3.08
C LEU A 9 -13.80 -7.16 3.28
N ARG A 10 -15.12 -7.03 3.11
CA ARG A 10 -15.83 -5.77 3.42
C ARG A 10 -15.71 -5.41 4.89
N ALA A 11 -15.91 -6.36 5.80
CA ALA A 11 -15.75 -6.12 7.23
C ALA A 11 -14.33 -5.68 7.59
N LEU A 12 -13.29 -6.25 6.95
CA LEU A 12 -11.90 -5.79 7.12
C LEU A 12 -11.70 -4.34 6.66
N LEU A 13 -12.30 -3.97 5.51
CA LEU A 13 -12.23 -2.61 4.98
C LEU A 13 -12.94 -1.59 5.87
N ASP A 14 -14.14 -1.92 6.34
CA ASP A 14 -14.97 -1.06 7.19
C ASP A 14 -14.32 -0.89 8.58
N ALA A 15 -13.72 -1.95 9.11
CA ALA A 15 -12.97 -1.91 10.37
C ALA A 15 -11.58 -1.25 10.23
N ARG A 16 -11.17 -0.87 9.01
CA ARG A 16 -9.87 -0.27 8.70
C ARG A 16 -8.69 -1.07 9.27
N LEU A 17 -8.79 -2.39 9.22
CA LEU A 17 -7.74 -3.27 9.73
C LEU A 17 -6.58 -3.35 8.73
N SER A 18 -5.36 -3.42 9.27
CA SER A 18 -4.18 -3.74 8.48
C SER A 18 -4.22 -5.20 8.02
N PHE A 19 -4.06 -5.45 6.72
CA PHE A 19 -4.05 -6.80 6.15
C PHE A 19 -2.98 -6.94 5.06
N LEU A 20 -2.65 -8.19 4.74
CA LEU A 20 -1.72 -8.57 3.68
C LEU A 20 -2.43 -9.47 2.66
N VAL A 21 -2.25 -9.17 1.37
CA VAL A 21 -2.69 -10.06 0.27
C VAL A 21 -1.47 -10.83 -0.23
N SER A 22 -1.46 -12.14 -0.03
CA SER A 22 -0.36 -13.03 -0.43
C SER A 22 -0.82 -14.13 -1.40
N GLY A 23 0.12 -14.75 -2.11
CA GLY A 23 -0.15 -15.71 -3.19
C GLY A 23 0.94 -15.71 -4.25
N GLY A 24 0.94 -16.73 -5.12
CA GLY A 24 1.94 -16.86 -6.20
C GLY A 24 1.87 -15.75 -7.27
N THR A 25 2.87 -15.72 -8.15
CA THR A 25 2.84 -14.85 -9.34
C THR A 25 1.62 -15.16 -10.19
N GLY A 26 0.90 -14.13 -10.66
CA GLY A 26 -0.30 -14.31 -11.47
C GLY A 26 -1.56 -14.74 -10.70
N SER A 27 -1.53 -14.86 -9.37
CA SER A 27 -2.70 -15.27 -8.58
C SER A 27 -3.79 -14.20 -8.40
N GLY A 28 -3.64 -13.03 -9.05
CA GLY A 28 -4.61 -11.93 -8.99
C GLY A 28 -4.52 -11.02 -7.76
N LYS A 29 -3.40 -11.01 -7.02
CA LYS A 29 -3.23 -10.17 -5.81
C LYS A 29 -3.45 -8.69 -6.10
N THR A 30 -2.76 -8.15 -7.11
CA THR A 30 -2.82 -6.74 -7.52
C THR A 30 -4.23 -6.36 -7.97
N THR A 31 -4.91 -7.26 -8.68
CA THR A 31 -6.31 -7.09 -9.10
C THR A 31 -7.26 -7.04 -7.90
N LEU A 32 -7.13 -7.99 -6.96
CA LEU A 32 -7.96 -8.03 -5.76
C LEU A 32 -7.74 -6.78 -4.91
N LEU A 33 -6.48 -6.40 -4.68
CA LEU A 33 -6.14 -5.22 -3.89
C LEU A 33 -6.67 -3.93 -4.55
N SER A 34 -6.51 -3.77 -5.87
CA SER A 34 -7.07 -2.62 -6.59
C SER A 34 -8.60 -2.55 -6.47
N ALA A 35 -9.29 -3.69 -6.58
CA ALA A 35 -10.74 -3.75 -6.42
C ALA A 35 -11.19 -3.42 -4.99
N LEU A 36 -10.47 -3.89 -3.97
CA LEU A 36 -10.77 -3.57 -2.57
C LEU A 36 -10.55 -2.09 -2.26
N LEU A 37 -9.49 -1.49 -2.80
CA LEU A 37 -9.21 -0.06 -2.63
C LEU A 37 -10.27 0.83 -3.31
N GLY A 38 -10.83 0.39 -4.43
CA GLY A 38 -11.97 1.07 -5.06
C GLY A 38 -13.28 1.00 -4.26
N LEU A 39 -13.35 0.15 -3.22
CA LEU A 39 -14.48 0.08 -2.29
C LEU A 39 -14.29 0.98 -1.06
N ALA A 40 -13.14 1.66 -0.93
CA ALA A 40 -12.95 2.65 0.12
C ALA A 40 -13.93 3.83 -0.03
N GLY A 41 -14.21 4.52 1.07
CA GLY A 41 -15.06 5.71 1.06
C GLY A 41 -14.44 6.80 0.19
N PRO A 42 -15.23 7.54 -0.61
CA PRO A 42 -14.71 8.50 -1.60
C PRO A 42 -13.88 9.64 -1.01
N ASP A 43 -14.06 9.95 0.27
CA ASP A 43 -13.30 10.96 0.99
C ASP A 43 -11.94 10.46 1.49
N GLU A 44 -11.69 9.15 1.47
CA GLU A 44 -10.47 8.54 1.98
C GLU A 44 -9.27 8.81 1.05
N ARG A 45 -8.19 9.35 1.60
CA ARG A 45 -6.92 9.52 0.91
C ARG A 45 -6.13 8.22 0.90
N ILE A 46 -5.94 7.66 -0.29
CA ILE A 46 -5.14 6.45 -0.51
C ILE A 46 -3.75 6.85 -1.04
N VAL A 47 -2.69 6.47 -0.33
CA VAL A 47 -1.30 6.62 -0.82
C VAL A 47 -0.74 5.25 -1.16
N LEU A 48 -0.30 5.08 -2.40
CA LEU A 48 0.35 3.87 -2.91
C LEU A 48 1.86 4.11 -2.95
N ALA A 49 2.64 3.26 -2.31
CA ALA A 49 4.10 3.24 -2.39
C ALA A 49 4.54 1.94 -3.08
N GLU A 50 5.10 2.06 -4.28
CA GLU A 50 5.43 0.91 -5.14
C GLU A 50 6.86 1.02 -5.70
N ASP A 51 7.53 -0.11 -5.92
CA ASP A 51 8.81 -0.14 -6.65
C ASP A 51 8.60 0.00 -8.17
N SER A 52 7.47 -0.51 -8.65
CA SER A 52 6.98 -0.27 -9.99
C SER A 52 5.48 -0.06 -9.93
N ALA A 53 5.02 0.98 -10.60
CA ALA A 53 3.65 1.43 -10.58
C ALA A 53 2.66 0.40 -11.19
N GLU A 54 2.09 -0.51 -10.41
CA GLU A 54 1.16 -1.55 -10.87
C GLU A 54 -0.30 -1.30 -10.46
N LEU A 55 -0.54 -0.88 -9.22
CA LEU A 55 -1.88 -0.68 -8.68
C LEU A 55 -2.58 0.49 -9.38
N ARG A 56 -3.84 0.27 -9.79
CA ARG A 56 -4.74 1.26 -10.42
C ARG A 56 -6.15 1.11 -9.85
N PRO A 57 -6.36 1.44 -8.56
CA PRO A 57 -7.70 1.41 -7.99
C PRO A 57 -8.58 2.51 -8.63
N ASP A 58 -9.84 2.18 -8.87
CA ASP A 58 -10.86 3.15 -9.28
C ASP A 58 -11.35 3.91 -8.04
N HIS A 59 -10.63 4.98 -7.68
CA HIS A 59 -10.91 5.79 -6.50
C HIS A 59 -10.52 7.26 -6.77
N PRO A 60 -11.34 8.26 -6.36
CA PRO A 60 -11.09 9.66 -6.71
C PRO A 60 -9.82 10.23 -6.06
N HIS A 61 -9.45 9.76 -4.86
CA HIS A 61 -8.36 10.33 -4.06
C HIS A 61 -7.17 9.36 -3.91
N VAL A 62 -6.40 9.18 -4.98
CA VAL A 62 -5.22 8.29 -5.00
C VAL A 62 -3.96 9.09 -5.28
N VAL A 63 -2.96 8.96 -4.40
CA VAL A 63 -1.60 9.45 -4.62
C VAL A 63 -0.68 8.27 -4.85
N ARG A 64 0.18 8.38 -5.86
CA ARG A 64 1.09 7.31 -6.27
C ARG A 64 2.53 7.77 -6.08
N LEU A 65 3.27 7.01 -5.29
CA LEU A 65 4.68 7.18 -5.02
C LEU A 65 5.42 5.98 -5.61
N GLU A 66 6.47 6.26 -6.37
CA GLU A 66 7.28 5.23 -7.04
C GLU A 66 8.74 5.41 -6.66
N THR A 67 9.46 4.30 -6.51
CA THR A 67 10.89 4.34 -6.22
C THR A 67 11.63 4.93 -7.41
N ARG A 68 12.85 5.39 -7.16
CA ARG A 68 13.70 5.90 -8.23
C ARG A 68 15.11 5.36 -8.04
N PRO A 69 15.69 4.67 -9.03
CA PRO A 69 17.08 4.27 -8.96
C PRO A 69 17.98 5.51 -8.95
N ALA A 70 19.19 5.37 -8.41
CA ALA A 70 20.20 6.41 -8.51
C ALA A 70 20.54 6.71 -9.98
N ASN A 71 20.89 7.97 -10.27
CA ASN A 71 21.47 8.33 -11.56
C ASN A 71 22.89 7.75 -11.71
N GLN A 72 23.54 7.97 -12.86
CA GLN A 72 24.89 7.45 -13.13
C GLN A 72 25.96 7.92 -12.14
N GLU A 73 25.71 9.02 -11.43
CA GLU A 73 26.60 9.61 -10.41
C GLU A 73 26.29 9.08 -8.99
N GLY A 74 25.34 8.16 -8.86
CA GLY A 74 24.89 7.63 -7.56
C GLY A 74 23.92 8.53 -6.80
N ALA A 75 23.48 9.65 -7.40
CA ALA A 75 22.58 10.61 -6.76
C ALA A 75 21.10 10.32 -7.06
N GLY A 76 20.23 10.73 -6.15
CA GLY A 76 18.79 10.74 -6.38
C GLY A 76 18.09 9.38 -6.21
N LEU A 77 18.71 8.40 -5.57
CA LEU A 77 18.03 7.19 -5.10
C LEU A 77 16.83 7.57 -4.22
N VAL A 78 15.69 6.93 -4.48
CA VAL A 78 14.51 6.98 -3.62
C VAL A 78 14.08 5.54 -3.37
N THR A 79 14.23 5.10 -2.12
CA THR A 79 13.91 3.74 -1.71
C THR A 79 12.44 3.62 -1.30
N LEU A 80 11.94 2.38 -1.21
CA LEU A 80 10.58 2.12 -0.72
C LEU A 80 10.39 2.66 0.72
N GLU A 81 11.44 2.63 1.55
CA GLU A 81 11.41 3.20 2.88
C GLU A 81 11.23 4.73 2.85
N ASP A 82 11.90 5.42 1.93
CA ASP A 82 11.72 6.86 1.72
C ASP A 82 10.29 7.19 1.32
N LEU A 83 9.70 6.38 0.42
CA LEU A 83 8.31 6.54 0.01
C LEU A 83 7.34 6.37 1.17
N VAL A 84 7.52 5.34 2.00
CA VAL A 84 6.66 5.10 3.17
C VAL A 84 6.78 6.22 4.19
N ARG A 85 8.01 6.65 4.50
CA ARG A 85 8.23 7.80 5.40
C ARG A 85 7.58 9.07 4.86
N GLN A 86 7.64 9.30 3.55
CA GLN A 86 6.95 10.43 2.93
C GLN A 86 5.44 10.27 2.97
N ALA A 87 4.92 9.09 2.64
CA ALA A 87 3.50 8.80 2.65
C ALA A 87 2.87 9.10 4.01
N LEU A 88 3.51 8.71 5.11
CA LEU A 88 3.02 8.98 6.47
C LEU A 88 2.88 10.49 6.77
N ARG A 89 3.76 11.34 6.21
CA ARG A 89 3.65 12.81 6.35
C ARG A 89 2.49 13.41 5.57
N MET A 90 1.96 12.67 4.59
CA MET A 90 0.81 13.08 3.80
C MET A 90 -0.53 12.83 4.51
N ARG A 91 -0.50 12.28 5.74
CA ARG A 91 -1.70 11.92 6.53
C ARG A 91 -2.71 11.11 5.69
N PRO A 92 -2.32 9.93 5.18
CA PRO A 92 -3.22 9.09 4.41
C PRO A 92 -4.27 8.46 5.33
N ASP A 93 -5.48 8.26 4.82
CA ASP A 93 -6.45 7.37 5.46
C ASP A 93 -6.06 5.90 5.23
N ARG A 94 -5.42 5.62 4.08
CA ARG A 94 -4.90 4.29 3.73
C ARG A 94 -3.51 4.41 3.11
N LEU A 95 -2.53 3.72 3.69
CA LEU A 95 -1.21 3.53 3.10
C LEU A 95 -1.11 2.10 2.56
N VAL A 96 -0.88 1.98 1.26
CA VAL A 96 -0.66 0.71 0.59
C VAL A 96 0.79 0.64 0.17
N VAL A 97 1.46 -0.40 0.60
CA VAL A 97 2.78 -0.76 0.08
C VAL A 97 2.55 -1.90 -0.90
N GLY A 98 3.05 -1.76 -2.12
CA GLY A 98 2.86 -2.72 -3.20
C GLY A 98 3.54 -4.07 -2.91
N GLU A 99 4.50 -4.45 -3.73
CA GLU A 99 5.23 -5.69 -3.49
C GLU A 99 6.44 -5.45 -2.59
N VAL A 100 6.58 -6.31 -1.58
CA VAL A 100 7.78 -6.36 -0.72
C VAL A 100 8.43 -7.72 -0.93
N ARG A 101 9.67 -7.73 -1.44
CA ARG A 101 10.33 -8.95 -1.95
C ARG A 101 11.42 -9.49 -1.01
N GLY A 102 11.53 -8.98 0.21
CA GLY A 102 12.62 -9.36 1.10
C GLY A 102 12.40 -9.00 2.57
N PRO A 103 13.49 -9.05 3.38
CA PRO A 103 13.47 -8.84 4.83
C PRO A 103 13.00 -7.44 5.24
N GLU A 104 12.97 -6.49 4.30
CA GLU A 104 12.49 -5.13 4.50
C GLU A 104 11.01 -5.07 4.93
N VAL A 105 10.21 -6.14 4.73
CA VAL A 105 8.81 -6.18 5.20
C VAL A 105 8.70 -6.02 6.71
N VAL A 106 9.66 -6.55 7.48
CA VAL A 106 9.64 -6.44 8.95
C VAL A 106 9.95 -5.00 9.37
N HIS A 107 10.90 -4.36 8.71
CA HIS A 107 11.25 -2.96 8.95
C HIS A 107 10.08 -2.03 8.58
N LEU A 108 9.43 -2.30 7.46
CA LEU A 108 8.27 -1.59 6.98
C LEU A 108 7.10 -1.69 7.97
N LEU A 109 6.78 -2.91 8.41
CA LEU A 109 5.73 -3.15 9.40
C LEU A 109 6.06 -2.49 10.75
N ALA A 110 7.32 -2.50 11.17
CA ALA A 110 7.76 -1.79 12.38
C ALA A 110 7.56 -0.27 12.25
N ALA A 111 7.94 0.32 11.12
CA ALA A 111 7.76 1.75 10.86
C ALA A 111 6.29 2.20 10.79
N LEU A 112 5.41 1.34 10.26
CA LEU A 112 3.96 1.58 10.24
C LEU A 112 3.35 1.54 11.64
N ASN A 113 3.86 0.68 12.52
CA ASN A 113 3.41 0.56 13.90
C ASN A 113 3.92 1.70 14.80
N THR A 114 5.07 2.32 14.51
CA THR A 114 5.60 3.45 15.28
C THR A 114 4.99 4.80 14.86
N GLY A 115 4.49 4.92 13.63
CA GLY A 115 3.86 6.14 13.11
C GLY A 115 2.42 6.39 13.54
N HIS A 116 1.76 5.44 14.21
CA HIS A 116 0.38 5.57 14.71
C HIS A 116 0.27 5.81 16.23
N GLU A 117 1.39 5.81 16.98
CA GLU A 117 1.43 6.13 18.42
C GLU A 117 1.95 7.55 18.73
N GLY A 118 1.85 8.47 17.77
CA GLY A 118 2.34 9.84 17.95
C GLY A 118 1.49 10.86 17.22
N GLU A 119 0.25 11.05 17.67
CA GLU A 119 -0.40 12.31 18.07
C GLU A 119 -1.89 12.11 18.39
#